data_AF-A0A829D7Q6-F1
#
_entry.id   AF-A0A829D7Q6-F1
#
_cell.length_a   1.000
_cell.length_b   1.000
_cell.length_c   1.000
_cell.angle_alpha   90.00
_cell.angle_beta   90.00
_cell.angle_gamma   90.00
#
_symmetry.space_group_name_H-M   'P 1'
#
loop_
_entity.id
_entity.type
_entity.pdbx_description
1 polymer ?
#
loop_
_entity_poly.entity_id
_entity_poly.type
_entity_poly.pdbx_seq_one_letter_code
_entity_poly.pdbx_strand_id
1 'polypeptide(L)' 'MLDLSDNQLIILPKEIRQLKNLQMLDLSDNQIIILPKEIRQLKNLQMLDLRSNQLTILP' A
#
# COMPACT_ATOMS: atom_id res chain seq x y z
N MET A 1 -8.58 -1.67 9.13
CA MET A 1 -7.71 -2.62 8.40
C MET A 1 -8.23 -2.71 6.98
N LEU A 2 -7.34 -2.76 6.00
CA LEU A 2 -7.64 -3.02 4.60
C LEU A 2 -6.66 -4.08 4.12
N ASP A 3 -7.20 -5.18 3.61
CA ASP A 3 -6.44 -6.29 3.06
C ASP A 3 -6.64 -6.32 1.55
N LEU A 4 -5.55 -6.19 0.81
CA LEU A 4 -5.48 -6.30 -0.64
C LEU A 4 -4.41 -7.33 -1.05
N SER A 5 -4.09 -8.28 -0.17
CA SER A 5 -3.15 -9.35 -0.48
C SER A 5 -3.63 -10.20 -1.67
N ASP A 6 -2.71 -10.73 -2.47
CA ASP A 6 -3.01 -11.61 -3.61
C ASP A 6 -4.00 -11.04 -4.65
N ASN A 7 -3.82 -9.77 -5.04
CA ASN A 7 -4.70 -9.08 -5.99
C ASN A 7 -4.01 -8.69 -7.32
N GLN A 8 -2.79 -9.16 -7.56
CA GLN A 8 -2.01 -8.84 -8.77
C GLN A 8 -1.87 -7.33 -9.04
N LEU A 9 -1.92 -6.50 -7.99
CA LEU A 9 -1.83 -5.05 -8.10
C LEU A 9 -0.45 -4.65 -8.57
N ILE A 10 -0.38 -3.78 -9.58
CA ILE A 10 0.89 -3.21 -10.09
C ILE A 10 1.17 -1.84 -9.42
N ILE A 11 0.12 -1.13 -9.01
CA ILE A 11 0.20 0.18 -8.36
C ILE A 11 -1.03 0.42 -7.49
N LEU A 12 -0.90 1.25 -6.46
CA LEU A 12 -2.04 1.77 -5.70
C LEU A 12 -2.61 3.07 -6.30
N PRO A 13 -3.93 3.26 -6.27
CA PRO A 13 -4.56 4.51 -6.68
C PRO A 13 -4.22 5.66 -5.73
N LYS A 14 -4.24 6.89 -6.25
CA LYS A 14 -3.94 8.12 -5.49
C LYS A 14 -4.98 8.37 -4.40
N GLU A 15 -6.18 7.86 -4.62
CA GLU A 15 -7.36 7.91 -3.77
C GLU A 15 -7.14 7.18 -2.43
N ILE A 16 -6.12 6.32 -2.31
CA ILE A 16 -5.74 5.69 -1.04
C ILE A 16 -5.58 6.73 0.08
N ARG A 17 -5.16 7.96 -0.26
CA ARG A 17 -5.05 9.10 0.67
C ARG A 17 -6.33 9.44 1.42
N GLN A 18 -7.50 9.04 0.92
CA GLN A 18 -8.80 9.28 1.56
C GLN A 18 -9.01 8.39 2.79
N LEU A 19 -8.27 7.29 2.91
CA LEU A 19 -8.37 6.34 4.02
C LEU A 19 -7.64 6.87 5.27
N LYS A 20 -8.03 8.05 5.77
CA LYS A 20 -7.34 8.78 6.86
C LYS A 20 -7.25 8.00 8.17
N ASN A 21 -8.19 7.09 8.41
CA ASN A 21 -8.25 6.29 9.64
C ASN A 21 -7.66 4.87 9.46
N LEU A 22 -7.03 4.59 8.32
CA LEU A 22 -6.46 3.27 8.07
C LEU A 22 -5.25 3.03 8.96
N GLN A 23 -5.32 1.98 9.78
CA GLN A 23 -4.24 1.59 10.69
C GLN A 23 -3.39 0.43 10.18
N MET A 24 -3.96 -0.43 9.33
CA MET A 24 -3.28 -1.58 8.76
C MET A 24 -3.65 -1.69 7.29
N LEU A 25 -2.64 -1.82 6.44
CA LEU A 25 -2.77 -2.05 5.01
C LEU A 25 -1.90 -3.25 4.63
N ASP A 26 -2.52 -4.33 4.19
CA ASP A 26 -1.82 -5.50 3.66
C ASP A 26 -1.83 -5.45 2.13
N LEU A 27 -0.65 -5.40 1.51
CA LEU A 27 -0.45 -5.46 0.06
C LEU A 27 0.43 -6.65 -0.32
N SER A 28 0.60 -7.62 0.57
CA SER A 28 1.46 -8.77 0.32
C SER A 28 1.02 -9.56 -0.92
N ASP A 29 1.96 -10.27 -1.54
CA ASP A 29 1.69 -11.14 -2.70
C ASP A 29 1.04 -10.39 -3.88
N ASN A 30 1.55 -9.21 -4.20
CA ASN A 30 1.16 -8.42 -5.36
C ASN A 30 2.35 -8.20 -6.31
N GLN A 31 2.17 -7.34 -7.32
CA GLN A 31 3.21 -7.02 -8.32
C GLN A 31 3.57 -5.54 -8.26
N ILE A 32 3.47 -4.92 -7.08
CA ILE A 32 3.65 -3.48 -6.92
C ILE A 32 5.12 -3.13 -7.16
N ILE A 33 5.35 -2.25 -8.14
CA ILE A 33 6.69 -1.79 -8.51
C ILE A 33 7.06 -0.51 -7.76
N ILE A 34 6.05 0.33 -7.50
CA ILE A 34 6.20 1.62 -6.81
C ILE A 34 4.95 1.93 -5.97
N LEU A 35 5.18 2.51 -4.79
CA LEU A 35 4.10 3.09 -3.99
C LEU A 35 3.89 4.56 -4.36
N PRO A 36 2.63 5.02 -4.52
CA PRO A 36 2.35 6.42 -4.77
C PRO A 36 2.78 7.26 -3.57
N LYS A 37 3.24 8.51 -3.80
CA LYS A 37 3.63 9.45 -2.73
C LYS A 37 2.50 9.71 -1.73
N GLU A 38 1.26 9.52 -2.17
CA GLU A 38 0.03 9.60 -1.39
C GLU A 38 -0.01 8.63 -0.20
N ILE A 39 0.77 7.54 -0.21
CA ILE A 39 0.90 6.63 0.94
C ILE A 39 1.36 7.37 2.20
N ARG A 40 2.18 8.42 2.05
CA ARG A 40 2.65 9.29 3.16
C ARG A 40 1.54 10.12 3.80
N GLN A 41 0.34 10.16 3.20
CA GLN A 41 -0.84 10.83 3.74
C GLN A 41 -1.68 9.93 4.66
N LEU A 42 -1.38 8.64 4.74
CA LEU A 42 -2.00 7.70 5.67
C LEU A 42 -1.40 7.87 7.07
N LYS A 43 -1.71 9.00 7.73
CA LYS A 43 -1.08 9.40 9.00
C LYS A 43 -1.35 8.47 10.18
N ASN A 44 -2.42 7.68 10.11
CA ASN A 44 -2.78 6.71 11.15
C ASN A 44 -2.29 5.28 10.84
N LEU A 45 -1.56 5.07 9.73
CA LEU A 45 -1.09 3.75 9.35
C LEU A 45 0.02 3.30 10.29
N GLN A 46 -0.21 2.17 10.96
CA GLN A 46 0.70 1.56 11.92
C GLN A 46 1.42 0.34 11.33
N MET A 47 0.75 -0.37 10.42
CA MET A 47 1.31 -1.53 9.72
C MET A 47 1.06 -1.43 8.21
N LEU A 48 2.12 -1.61 7.44
CA LEU A 48 2.10 -1.73 5.99
C LEU A 48 2.87 -3.00 5.61
N ASP A 49 2.17 -4.01 5.10
CA ASP A 49 2.80 -5.22 4.59
C ASP A 49 2.99 -5.13 3.08
N LEU A 50 4.22 -5.35 2.62
CA LEU A 50 4.65 -5.26 1.22
C LEU A 50 5.39 -6.52 0.77
N ARG A 51 5.35 -7.60 1.56
CA ARG A 51 6.04 -8.85 1.25
C ARG A 51 5.64 -9.36 -0.13
N SER A 52 6.56 -10.03 -0.81
CA SER A 52 6.33 -10.61 -2.14
C SER A 52 5.81 -9.61 -3.18
N ASN A 53 6.33 -8.37 -3.18
CA ASN A 53 6.14 -7.39 -4.25
C ASN A 53 7.44 -7.18 -5.05
N GLN A 54 7.37 -6.36 -6.10
CA GLN A 54 8.50 -6.04 -6.98
C GLN A 54 9.05 -4.62 -6.73
N LEU A 55 8.97 -4.14 -5.49
CA LEU A 55 9.36 -2.79 -5.12
C LEU A 55 10.85 -2.58 -5.34
N THR A 56 11.19 -1.61 -6.21
CA THR A 56 12.57 -1.19 -6.44
C THR A 56 12.91 0.12 -5.73
N ILE A 57 11.88 0.92 -5.40
CA ILE A 57 12.01 2.23 -4.76
C ILE A 57 10.90 2.37 -3.72
N LEU A 58 11.26 2.87 -2.53
CA LEU A 58 10.29 3.32 -1.53
C LEU A 58 10.13 4.84 -1.63
N PRO A 59 8.88 5.36 -1.55
CA PRO A 59 8.61 6.79 -1.65
C PRO A 59 9.14 7.54 -0.43
#